data_AF-A0A3P7IL29-F1
#
_entry.id   AF-A0A3P7IL29-F1
#
_cell.length_a   1.000
_cell.length_b   1.000
_cell.length_c   1.000
_cell.angle_alpha   90.00
_cell.angle_beta   90.00
_cell.angle_gamma   90.00
#
_symmetry.space_group_name_H-M   'P 1'
#
loop_
_entity.id
_entity.type
_entity.pdbx_description
1 polymer ?
#
loop_
_entity_poly.entity_id
_entity_poly.type
_entity_poly.pdbx_seq_one_letter_code
_entity_poly.pdbx_strand_id
1 'polypeptide(L)'
;MRFVLCMSILLLHLHSNKSVGEEEALPKDRNFNKQRGYHIKDCVPHYEQLEQHKQARTSERKVKATTLSLIASYDYGNYIVVTTEADGWFGRTMYCRYFDTEHQELLPATESFVFPEFAVHCCSRKNAHFMSVSGSPFDNILEYVPLLDRRKDEPRYNLSLCLAPMYGDERKWLLLVELIEHYKIQGVEHFYLYVKDMDDYTLKLIKHYVESGVAEVIFFRKDNDRPGLEWQLVETEADARGACGEAAVGAYESRPLATSS
;
A
#
# COMPACT_ATOMS: atom_id res chain seq x y z
N MET A 1 -6.00 16.63 20.03
CA MET A 1 -6.48 17.15 18.75
C MET A 1 -5.29 17.20 17.80
N ARG A 2 -5.21 16.29 16.83
CA ARG A 2 -4.13 16.24 15.85
C ARG A 2 -4.78 16.29 14.47
N PHE A 3 -4.49 17.36 13.74
CA PHE A 3 -4.93 17.58 12.37
C PHE A 3 -3.88 16.94 11.45
N VAL A 4 -4.28 15.92 10.69
CA VAL A 4 -3.67 15.67 9.39
C VAL A 4 -4.30 16.69 8.45
N LEU A 5 -3.53 17.71 8.07
CA LEU A 5 -3.97 18.71 7.09
C LEU A 5 -3.91 18.09 5.69
N CYS A 6 -4.92 17.28 5.37
CA CYS A 6 -5.32 17.06 3.99
C CYS A 6 -6.19 18.25 3.59
N MET A 7 -5.65 19.17 2.78
CA MET A 7 -6.38 20.36 2.32
C MET A 7 -7.44 19.95 1.31
N SER A 8 -8.61 19.57 1.83
CA SER A 8 -9.88 19.45 1.10
C SER A 8 -11.01 19.78 2.08
N ILE A 9 -11.48 21.02 2.05
CA ILE A 9 -12.59 21.51 2.87
C ILE A 9 -13.91 20.96 2.34
N LEU A 10 -14.63 20.18 3.16
CA LEU A 10 -16.06 20.44 3.41
C LEU A 10 -16.49 19.83 4.76
N LEU A 11 -16.99 20.71 5.64
CA LEU A 11 -17.69 20.36 6.89
C LEU A 11 -18.94 19.53 6.59
N LEU A 12 -19.20 18.52 7.43
CA LEU A 12 -20.51 18.26 8.02
C LEU A 12 -20.32 17.54 9.38
N HIS A 13 -20.69 18.24 10.45
CA HIS A 13 -20.85 17.69 11.79
C HIS A 13 -22.00 16.70 11.84
N LEU A 14 -21.77 15.49 12.33
CA LEU A 14 -22.79 14.74 13.08
C LEU A 14 -22.13 13.98 14.24
N HIS A 15 -22.53 14.38 15.44
CA HIS A 15 -22.33 13.70 16.71
C HIS A 15 -23.04 12.34 16.70
N SER A 16 -22.38 11.28 17.16
CA SER A 16 -23.08 10.22 17.90
C SER A 16 -22.11 9.45 18.80
N ASN A 17 -22.33 9.56 20.11
CA ASN A 17 -21.73 8.73 21.14
C ASN A 17 -22.32 7.32 21.05
N LYS A 18 -21.48 6.28 21.09
CA LYS A 18 -21.87 5.02 21.73
C LYS A 18 -20.66 4.23 22.24
N SER A 19 -20.92 3.61 23.39
CA SER A 19 -20.03 3.08 24.41
C SER A 19 -19.47 1.68 24.13
N VAL A 20 -18.38 1.39 24.85
CA VAL A 20 -17.61 0.15 24.99
C VAL A 20 -18.40 -0.95 25.74
N GLY A 21 -18.10 -2.23 25.40
CA GLY A 21 -18.57 -3.49 26.00
C GLY A 21 -19.15 -4.39 24.90
N GLU A 22 -18.78 -5.65 24.66
CA GLU A 22 -18.37 -6.75 25.55
C GLU A 22 -17.58 -7.80 24.75
N GLU A 23 -16.77 -8.58 25.45
CA GLU A 23 -15.91 -9.67 24.98
C GLU A 23 -16.75 -10.93 24.71
N GLU A 24 -16.99 -11.31 23.44
CA GLU A 24 -17.67 -12.58 23.11
C GLU A 24 -16.68 -13.63 22.56
N ALA A 25 -16.65 -14.75 23.27
CA ALA A 25 -15.77 -15.89 23.07
C ALA A 25 -16.02 -16.61 21.73
N LEU A 26 -14.92 -17.01 21.08
CA LEU A 26 -14.91 -17.81 19.85
C LEU A 26 -15.56 -19.20 20.07
N PRO A 27 -16.59 -19.61 19.31
CA PRO A 27 -17.13 -20.95 19.43
C PRO A 27 -16.18 -21.95 18.75
N LYS A 28 -15.77 -22.96 19.52
CA LYS A 28 -15.13 -24.17 19.03
C LYS A 28 -16.19 -25.00 18.31
N ASP A 29 -16.09 -25.13 16.99
CA ASP A 29 -16.74 -26.26 16.33
C ASP A 29 -15.83 -26.91 15.30
N ARG A 30 -15.61 -28.21 15.50
CA ARG A 30 -14.80 -29.09 14.65
C ARG A 30 -15.74 -29.71 13.62
N ASN A 31 -15.67 -29.27 12.38
CA ASN A 31 -16.12 -30.09 11.25
C ASN A 31 -15.38 -29.74 9.95
N PHE A 32 -14.35 -30.53 9.65
CA PHE A 32 -13.60 -30.52 8.39
C PHE A 32 -14.44 -31.21 7.29
N ASN A 33 -15.27 -30.45 6.57
CA ASN A 33 -15.57 -30.64 5.13
C ASN A 33 -16.72 -29.74 4.66
N LYS A 34 -16.37 -28.48 4.37
CA LYS A 34 -17.00 -27.66 3.33
C LYS A 34 -16.02 -26.52 3.07
N GLN A 35 -15.34 -26.51 1.92
CA GLN A 35 -14.54 -25.36 1.48
C GLN A 35 -15.49 -24.17 1.22
N ARG A 36 -16.01 -23.55 2.28
CA ARG A 36 -16.48 -22.18 2.20
C ARG A 36 -15.21 -21.34 2.16
N GLY A 37 -14.93 -20.76 0.99
CA GLY A 37 -13.92 -19.71 0.87
C GLY A 37 -14.22 -18.65 1.93
N TYR A 38 -13.21 -18.31 2.71
CA TYR A 38 -13.32 -17.19 3.65
C TYR A 38 -13.41 -15.93 2.79
N HIS A 39 -14.39 -15.04 3.05
CA HIS A 39 -14.60 -13.84 2.24
C HIS A 39 -14.26 -12.60 3.06
N ILE A 40 -13.69 -11.57 2.43
CA ILE A 40 -13.26 -10.34 3.13
C ILE A 40 -14.39 -9.52 3.77
N LYS A 41 -15.66 -9.85 3.49
CA LYS A 41 -16.82 -9.10 3.99
C LYS A 41 -16.98 -9.22 5.51
N ASP A 42 -16.40 -10.27 6.08
CA ASP A 42 -16.52 -10.60 7.49
C ASP A 42 -15.47 -9.86 8.34
N CYS A 43 -14.47 -9.20 7.72
CA CYS A 43 -13.30 -8.65 8.40
C CYS A 43 -12.88 -7.25 7.92
N VAL A 44 -13.10 -6.92 6.63
CA VAL A 44 -12.71 -5.62 6.08
C VAL A 44 -13.77 -4.59 6.47
N PRO A 45 -13.37 -3.49 7.14
CA PRO A 45 -14.31 -2.44 7.53
C PRO A 45 -14.89 -1.77 6.29
N HIS A 46 -16.14 -1.30 6.40
CA HIS A 46 -16.85 -0.61 5.31
C HIS A 46 -16.94 -1.42 3.99
N TYR A 47 -17.00 -2.75 4.09
CA TYR A 47 -17.10 -3.63 2.93
C TYR A 47 -18.26 -3.26 1.99
N GLU A 48 -19.42 -2.90 2.53
CA GLU A 48 -20.57 -2.49 1.72
C GLU A 48 -20.27 -1.26 0.87
N GLN A 49 -19.54 -0.28 1.41
CA GLN A 49 -19.12 0.90 0.67
C GLN A 49 -18.10 0.54 -0.43
N LEU A 50 -17.12 -0.33 -0.13
CA LEU A 50 -16.16 -0.81 -1.13
C LEU A 50 -16.88 -1.50 -2.30
N GLU A 51 -17.84 -2.36 -1.99
CA GLU A 51 -18.64 -3.08 -2.98
C GLU A 51 -19.50 -2.11 -3.81
N GLN A 52 -20.13 -1.11 -3.18
CA GLN A 52 -20.89 -0.06 -3.87
C GLN A 52 -20.02 0.72 -4.85
N HIS A 53 -18.82 1.15 -4.44
CA HIS A 53 -17.92 1.90 -5.32
C HIS A 53 -17.36 1.04 -6.46
N LYS A 54 -17.09 -0.24 -6.20
CA LYS A 54 -16.75 -1.21 -7.24
C LYS A 54 -17.88 -1.33 -8.27
N GLN A 55 -19.12 -1.50 -7.82
CA GLN A 55 -20.31 -1.60 -8.70
C GLN A 55 -20.58 -0.30 -9.46
N ALA A 56 -20.34 0.85 -8.82
CA ALA A 56 -20.42 2.17 -9.46
C ALA A 56 -19.24 2.44 -10.41
N ARG A 57 -18.24 1.55 -10.47
CA ARG A 57 -17.05 1.67 -11.33
C ARG A 57 -16.28 2.96 -11.07
N THR A 58 -16.25 3.39 -9.80
CA THR A 58 -15.51 4.58 -9.39
C THR A 58 -14.00 4.31 -9.53
N SER A 59 -13.26 5.18 -10.23
CA SER A 59 -11.83 5.01 -10.51
C SER A 59 -11.47 3.86 -11.47
N GLU A 60 -12.42 3.27 -12.22
CA GLU A 60 -12.07 2.21 -13.18
C GLU A 60 -11.38 2.77 -14.43
N ARG A 61 -10.18 2.26 -14.74
CA ARG A 61 -9.52 2.51 -16.03
C ARG A 61 -9.89 1.45 -17.07
N LYS A 62 -10.32 1.92 -18.25
CA LYS A 62 -10.64 1.07 -19.41
C LYS A 62 -9.39 0.67 -20.20
N VAL A 63 -8.47 -0.02 -19.53
CA VAL A 63 -7.20 -0.50 -20.09
C VAL A 63 -7.15 -2.02 -20.05
N LYS A 64 -6.33 -2.61 -20.92
CA LYS A 64 -6.13 -4.07 -20.94
C LYS A 64 -5.32 -4.49 -19.71
N ALA A 65 -5.71 -5.60 -19.10
CA ALA A 65 -5.00 -6.16 -17.95
C ALA A 65 -3.51 -6.39 -18.25
N THR A 66 -2.64 -5.76 -17.47
CA THR A 66 -1.18 -5.98 -17.53
C THR A 66 -0.77 -7.17 -16.66
N THR A 67 0.51 -7.53 -16.67
CA THR A 67 1.07 -8.49 -15.71
C THR A 67 0.83 -8.01 -14.28
N LEU A 68 0.41 -8.92 -13.41
CA LEU A 68 0.26 -8.64 -11.98
C LEU A 68 1.62 -8.77 -11.29
N SER A 69 1.99 -7.75 -10.52
CA SER A 69 3.13 -7.80 -9.59
C SER A 69 2.78 -7.12 -8.29
N LEU A 70 3.45 -7.50 -7.20
CA LEU A 70 3.18 -7.02 -5.85
C LEU A 70 4.16 -5.90 -5.49
N ILE A 71 3.66 -4.90 -4.77
CA ILE A 71 4.45 -3.76 -4.31
C ILE A 71 4.76 -3.93 -2.81
N ALA A 72 3.72 -3.99 -1.98
CA ALA A 72 3.84 -4.08 -0.53
C ALA A 72 2.55 -4.63 0.10
N SER A 73 2.61 -4.98 1.39
CA SER A 73 1.42 -5.31 2.17
C SER A 73 1.45 -4.70 3.55
N TYR A 74 0.28 -4.28 4.05
CA TYR A 74 0.16 -3.51 5.30
C TYR A 74 -0.91 -4.10 6.21
N ASP A 75 -0.58 -4.41 7.46
CA ASP A 75 -1.49 -4.87 8.50
C ASP A 75 -2.00 -3.70 9.35
N TYR A 76 -3.29 -3.37 9.21
CA TYR A 76 -3.99 -2.39 10.04
C TYR A 76 -4.67 -3.03 11.26
N GLY A 77 -4.32 -4.28 11.57
CA GLY A 77 -4.82 -5.05 12.71
C GLY A 77 -6.09 -5.84 12.43
N ASN A 78 -7.12 -5.20 11.88
CA ASN A 78 -8.36 -5.90 11.52
C ASN A 78 -8.35 -6.42 10.08
N TYR A 79 -7.61 -5.73 9.21
CA TYR A 79 -7.52 -6.03 7.79
C TYR A 79 -6.12 -5.71 7.28
N ILE A 80 -5.78 -6.34 6.16
CA ILE A 80 -4.54 -6.14 5.43
C ILE A 80 -4.86 -5.47 4.09
N VAL A 81 -3.98 -4.61 3.61
CA VAL A 81 -4.04 -4.08 2.23
C VAL A 81 -2.79 -4.51 1.50
N VAL A 82 -2.97 -5.22 0.39
CA VAL A 82 -1.87 -5.55 -0.53
C VAL A 82 -1.95 -4.59 -1.71
N THR A 83 -0.86 -3.88 -1.98
CA THR A 83 -0.73 -3.03 -3.16
C THR A 83 -0.07 -3.79 -4.30
N THR A 84 -0.55 -3.54 -5.51
CA THR A 84 -0.18 -4.27 -6.72
C THR A 84 0.14 -3.28 -7.83
N GLU A 85 1.11 -3.62 -8.65
CA GLU A 85 1.45 -2.86 -9.84
C GLU A 85 0.80 -3.54 -11.05
N ALA A 86 -0.50 -3.31 -11.25
CA ALA A 86 -1.24 -3.95 -12.34
C ALA A 86 -2.43 -3.11 -12.82
N ASP A 87 -2.42 -2.73 -14.11
CA ASP A 87 -3.49 -1.95 -14.75
C ASP A 87 -4.60 -2.85 -15.28
N GLY A 88 -5.85 -2.37 -15.27
CA GLY A 88 -6.97 -3.10 -15.88
C GLY A 88 -7.42 -4.34 -15.09
N TRP A 89 -7.04 -4.40 -13.81
CA TRP A 89 -7.46 -5.43 -12.87
C TRP A 89 -8.65 -5.03 -12.00
N PHE A 90 -9.15 -3.80 -12.13
CA PHE A 90 -10.29 -3.28 -11.38
C PHE A 90 -11.44 -4.28 -11.30
N GLY A 91 -11.93 -4.51 -10.08
CA GLY A 91 -13.09 -5.34 -9.78
C GLY A 91 -12.91 -6.85 -10.01
N ARG A 92 -11.74 -7.31 -10.48
CA ARG A 92 -11.46 -8.74 -10.65
C ARG A 92 -11.39 -9.43 -9.30
N THR A 93 -11.96 -10.62 -9.22
CA THR A 93 -11.82 -11.51 -8.06
C THR A 93 -10.36 -11.93 -7.91
N MET A 94 -9.87 -11.84 -6.68
CA MET A 94 -8.51 -12.23 -6.29
C MET A 94 -8.56 -13.02 -4.99
N TYR A 95 -7.50 -13.75 -4.70
CA TYR A 95 -7.37 -14.55 -3.49
C TYR A 95 -6.16 -14.09 -2.68
N CYS A 96 -6.40 -13.68 -1.45
CA CYS A 96 -5.36 -13.35 -0.48
C CYS A 96 -4.71 -14.64 0.03
N ARG A 97 -3.39 -14.71 -0.10
CA ARG A 97 -2.54 -15.86 0.23
C ARG A 97 -1.59 -15.40 1.33
N TYR A 98 -1.50 -16.16 2.41
CA TYR A 98 -0.79 -15.77 3.63
C TYR A 98 0.35 -16.74 3.87
N PHE A 99 1.50 -16.25 4.32
CA PHE A 99 2.66 -17.09 4.60
C PHE A 99 3.29 -16.73 5.94
N ASP A 100 3.81 -17.74 6.63
CA ASP A 100 4.57 -17.55 7.86
C ASP A 100 6.04 -17.16 7.59
N THR A 101 6.84 -17.09 8.66
CA THR A 101 8.28 -16.79 8.60
C THR A 101 9.10 -17.79 7.80
N GLU A 102 8.61 -19.02 7.66
CA GLU A 102 9.25 -20.09 6.90
C GLU A 102 8.75 -20.14 5.44
N HIS A 103 7.94 -19.17 5.02
CA HIS A 103 7.27 -19.12 3.71
C HIS A 103 6.32 -20.30 3.48
N GLN A 104 5.79 -20.90 4.54
CA GLN A 104 4.76 -21.92 4.42
C GLN A 104 3.39 -21.25 4.30
N GLU A 105 2.58 -21.73 3.37
CA GLU A 105 1.27 -21.14 3.12
C GLU A 105 0.28 -21.48 4.24
N LEU A 106 -0.32 -20.44 4.81
CA LEU A 106 -1.37 -20.53 5.80
C LEU A 106 -2.74 -20.61 5.10
N LEU A 107 -3.22 -21.82 4.90
CA LEU A 107 -4.53 -22.10 4.28
C LEU A 107 -5.71 -21.93 5.25
N PRO A 108 -6.91 -21.52 4.80
CA PRO A 108 -7.30 -21.32 3.40
C PRO A 108 -6.97 -19.91 2.89
N ALA A 109 -6.89 -19.75 1.56
CA ALA A 109 -6.88 -18.44 0.93
C ALA A 109 -8.23 -17.72 1.15
N THR A 110 -8.21 -16.39 1.20
CA THR A 110 -9.41 -15.55 1.39
C THR A 110 -9.81 -14.91 0.06
N GLU A 111 -11.07 -15.07 -0.34
CA GLU A 111 -11.61 -14.43 -1.54
C GLU A 111 -11.80 -12.91 -1.31
N SER A 112 -11.34 -12.14 -2.29
CA SER A 112 -11.36 -10.69 -2.33
C SER A 112 -11.51 -10.19 -3.77
N PHE A 113 -11.35 -8.89 -3.99
CA PHE A 113 -11.32 -8.27 -5.30
C PHE A 113 -10.39 -7.06 -5.32
N VAL A 114 -9.99 -6.65 -6.53
CA VAL A 114 -9.20 -5.43 -6.72
C VAL A 114 -10.11 -4.22 -6.63
N PHE A 115 -9.98 -3.44 -5.56
CA PHE A 115 -10.63 -2.15 -5.42
C PHE A 115 -10.00 -1.30 -4.30
N PRO A 116 -9.81 0.01 -4.52
CA PRO A 116 -9.70 0.72 -5.80
C PRO A 116 -8.64 0.08 -6.72
N GLU A 117 -8.32 0.72 -7.85
CA GLU A 117 -7.28 0.18 -8.72
C GLU A 117 -5.98 -0.04 -7.90
N PHE A 118 -5.16 -1.01 -8.30
CA PHE A 118 -3.90 -1.34 -7.61
C PHE A 118 -3.97 -1.88 -6.18
N ALA A 119 -5.14 -2.16 -5.61
CA ALA A 119 -5.21 -2.65 -4.23
C ALA A 119 -6.16 -3.81 -4.01
N VAL A 120 -5.75 -4.72 -3.14
CA VAL A 120 -6.55 -5.85 -2.68
C VAL A 120 -6.63 -5.84 -1.17
N HIS A 121 -7.85 -5.76 -0.65
CA HIS A 121 -8.10 -5.83 0.78
C HIS A 121 -8.18 -7.29 1.22
N CYS A 122 -7.60 -7.63 2.37
CA CYS A 122 -7.50 -8.99 2.89
C CYS A 122 -7.88 -8.99 4.38
N CYS A 123 -8.29 -10.14 4.92
CA CYS A 123 -8.45 -10.26 6.37
C CYS A 123 -7.08 -10.28 7.05
N SER A 124 -6.96 -9.68 8.24
CA SER A 124 -5.76 -9.90 9.04
C SER A 124 -5.71 -11.35 9.54
N ARG A 125 -4.50 -11.90 9.64
CA ARG A 125 -4.29 -13.30 10.00
C ARG A 125 -3.11 -13.46 10.93
N LYS A 126 -3.34 -14.15 12.06
CA LYS A 126 -2.28 -14.47 13.02
C LYS A 126 -1.20 -15.30 12.34
N ASN A 127 0.06 -14.99 12.66
CA ASN A 127 1.27 -15.62 12.15
C ASN A 127 1.55 -15.39 10.66
N ALA A 128 0.79 -14.53 9.98
CA ALA A 128 1.17 -14.08 8.64
C ALA A 128 2.33 -13.08 8.76
N HIS A 129 3.40 -13.33 8.03
CA HIS A 129 4.57 -12.46 7.91
C HIS A 129 4.80 -12.02 6.46
N PHE A 130 4.29 -12.77 5.50
CA PHE A 130 4.31 -12.41 4.08
C PHE A 130 2.94 -12.61 3.45
N MET A 131 2.68 -11.83 2.40
CA MET A 131 1.44 -11.85 1.65
C MET A 131 1.73 -12.11 0.18
N SER A 132 0.83 -12.85 -0.47
CA SER A 132 0.71 -12.89 -1.93
C SER A 132 -0.76 -12.73 -2.31
N VAL A 133 -1.01 -12.40 -3.57
CA VAL A 133 -2.35 -12.36 -4.15
C VAL A 133 -2.35 -13.10 -5.48
N SER A 134 -3.38 -13.91 -5.73
CA SER A 134 -3.49 -14.72 -6.95
C SER A 134 -4.90 -14.68 -7.55
N GLY A 135 -5.03 -14.99 -8.84
CA GLY A 135 -6.32 -15.02 -9.53
C GLY A 135 -7.20 -16.21 -9.13
N SER A 136 -6.57 -17.31 -8.69
CA SER A 136 -7.24 -18.47 -8.08
C SER A 136 -6.53 -18.91 -6.79
N PRO A 137 -7.23 -19.62 -5.88
CA PRO A 137 -6.68 -20.07 -4.60
C PRO A 137 -5.71 -21.25 -4.73
N PHE A 138 -5.40 -21.70 -5.95
CA PHE A 138 -4.46 -22.80 -6.21
C PHE A 138 -3.40 -22.43 -7.24
N ASP A 139 -3.36 -21.17 -7.65
CA ASP A 139 -2.35 -20.72 -8.61
C ASP A 139 -0.96 -20.77 -7.98
N ASN A 140 0.04 -21.00 -8.83
CA ASN A 140 1.44 -20.92 -8.44
C ASN A 140 1.76 -19.51 -7.94
N ILE A 141 2.51 -19.44 -6.84
CA ILE A 141 2.94 -18.19 -6.24
C ILE A 141 4.22 -17.73 -6.93
N LEU A 142 4.13 -16.59 -7.60
CA LEU A 142 5.24 -16.00 -8.35
C LEU A 142 6.04 -14.99 -7.51
N GLU A 143 5.36 -14.27 -6.62
CA GLU A 143 5.93 -13.21 -5.78
C GLU A 143 5.20 -13.20 -4.44
N TYR A 144 5.91 -12.88 -3.36
CA TYR A 144 5.34 -12.54 -2.07
C TYR A 144 6.04 -11.29 -1.53
N VAL A 145 5.32 -10.51 -0.75
CA VAL A 145 5.80 -9.26 -0.15
C VAL A 145 5.74 -9.35 1.38
N PRO A 146 6.68 -8.74 2.10
CA PRO A 146 6.62 -8.70 3.57
C PRO A 146 5.38 -7.95 4.05
N LEU A 147 4.86 -8.38 5.20
CA LEU A 147 3.73 -7.76 5.87
C LEU A 147 4.21 -6.70 6.86
N LEU A 148 3.95 -5.43 6.53
CA LEU A 148 4.34 -4.28 7.33
C LEU A 148 3.25 -3.96 8.37
N ASP A 149 3.64 -3.91 9.64
CA ASP A 149 2.72 -3.62 10.75
C ASP A 149 2.42 -2.11 10.84
N ARG A 150 1.17 -1.71 10.58
CA ARG A 150 0.67 -0.34 10.68
C ARG A 150 -0.11 -0.05 11.96
N ARG A 151 -0.16 -1.00 12.90
CA ARG A 151 -0.84 -0.80 14.20
C ARG A 151 -0.06 0.08 15.17
N LYS A 152 1.18 0.45 14.82
CA LYS A 152 2.03 1.23 15.72
C LYS A 152 1.53 2.67 15.78
N ASP A 153 0.85 2.98 16.88
CA ASP A 153 0.28 4.30 17.19
C ASP A 153 1.33 5.42 17.43
N GLU A 154 2.62 5.08 17.43
CA GLU A 154 3.71 6.04 17.60
C GLU A 154 4.35 6.34 16.25
N PRO A 155 3.87 7.37 15.51
CA PRO A 155 4.52 7.78 14.28
C PRO A 155 5.92 8.28 14.60
N ARG A 156 6.89 7.87 13.78
CA ARG A 156 8.31 8.27 13.92
C ARG A 156 8.49 9.79 13.79
N TYR A 157 7.64 10.43 12.99
CA TYR A 157 7.66 11.84 12.67
C TYR A 157 6.29 12.45 12.96
N ASN A 158 6.24 13.64 13.55
CA ASN A 158 4.97 14.33 13.81
C ASN A 158 4.29 14.82 12.53
N LEU A 159 5.10 15.26 11.56
CA LEU A 159 4.64 15.70 10.26
C LEU A 159 5.64 15.26 9.19
N SER A 160 5.18 14.46 8.24
CA SER A 160 5.93 14.05 7.06
C SER A 160 5.23 14.48 5.78
N LEU A 161 5.98 14.69 4.71
CA LEU A 161 5.45 15.07 3.40
C LEU A 161 5.85 14.04 2.34
N CYS A 162 4.88 13.61 1.53
CA CYS A 162 5.12 12.87 0.30
C CYS A 162 5.13 13.79 -0.90
N LEU A 163 6.09 13.58 -1.79
CA LEU A 163 6.14 14.30 -3.06
C LEU A 163 5.73 13.40 -4.21
N ALA A 164 4.97 13.98 -5.12
CA ALA A 164 4.58 13.29 -6.32
C ALA A 164 5.76 12.65 -7.07
N PRO A 165 5.58 11.45 -7.65
CA PRO A 165 6.53 10.79 -8.52
C PRO A 165 7.25 11.76 -9.43
N MET A 166 8.56 11.85 -9.25
CA MET A 166 9.44 12.55 -10.17
C MET A 166 9.82 11.63 -11.31
N TYR A 167 9.59 12.10 -12.53
CA TYR A 167 9.94 11.41 -13.79
C TYR A 167 10.51 12.43 -14.78
N GLY A 168 11.11 11.94 -15.86
CA GLY A 168 11.77 12.79 -16.87
C GLY A 168 13.17 13.24 -16.46
N ASP A 169 13.93 13.71 -17.45
CA ASP A 169 15.34 14.13 -17.33
C ASP A 169 15.50 15.65 -17.15
N GLU A 170 14.40 16.40 -17.05
CA GLU A 170 14.48 17.83 -16.78
C GLU A 170 15.01 18.11 -15.38
N ARG A 171 15.81 19.17 -15.27
CA ARG A 171 16.45 19.58 -14.01
C ARG A 171 15.41 20.08 -13.01
N LYS A 172 15.23 19.32 -11.94
CA LYS A 172 14.26 19.63 -10.86
C LYS A 172 14.92 20.11 -9.56
N TRP A 173 16.25 20.02 -9.46
CA TRP A 173 16.99 20.28 -8.23
C TRP A 173 16.64 21.60 -7.54
N LEU A 174 16.49 22.71 -8.28
CA LEU A 174 16.24 24.02 -7.67
C LEU A 174 14.86 24.07 -7.01
N LEU A 175 13.83 23.57 -7.71
CA LEU A 175 12.47 23.47 -7.20
C LEU A 175 12.40 22.49 -6.01
N LEU A 176 13.17 21.41 -6.07
CA LEU A 176 13.21 20.41 -5.00
C LEU A 176 13.85 20.96 -3.72
N VAL A 177 14.96 21.70 -3.82
CA VAL A 177 15.57 22.41 -2.66
C VAL A 177 14.58 23.39 -2.07
N GLU A 178 13.99 24.25 -2.91
CA GLU A 178 13.04 25.27 -2.47
C GLU A 178 11.88 24.64 -1.71
N LEU A 179 11.31 23.57 -2.25
CA LEU A 179 10.22 22.84 -1.61
C LEU A 179 10.65 22.24 -0.26
N ILE A 180 11.73 21.46 -0.23
CA ILE A 180 12.16 20.76 1.00
C ILE A 180 12.48 21.78 2.10
N GLU A 181 13.27 22.81 1.79
CA GLU A 181 13.63 23.83 2.79
C GLU A 181 12.42 24.66 3.24
N HIS A 182 11.49 24.99 2.33
CA HIS A 182 10.26 25.68 2.69
C HIS A 182 9.41 24.88 3.67
N TYR A 183 9.17 23.60 3.39
CA TYR A 183 8.33 22.75 4.23
C TYR A 183 8.99 22.37 5.56
N LYS A 184 10.33 22.30 5.62
CA LYS A 184 11.06 22.18 6.89
C LYS A 184 10.76 23.37 7.82
N ILE A 185 10.73 24.59 7.28
CA ILE A 185 10.37 25.80 8.05
C ILE A 185 8.92 25.72 8.55
N GLN A 186 8.04 25.04 7.83
CA GLN A 186 6.63 24.81 8.24
C GLN A 186 6.47 23.68 9.27
N GLY A 187 7.55 23.01 9.67
CA GLY A 187 7.53 21.94 10.67
C GLY A 187 7.43 20.53 10.09
N VAL A 188 7.63 20.35 8.78
CA VAL A 188 7.80 19.00 8.21
C VAL A 188 9.14 18.43 8.69
N GLU A 189 9.09 17.27 9.34
CA GLU A 189 10.24 16.58 9.93
C GLU A 189 10.88 15.58 8.96
N HIS A 190 10.12 15.05 7.99
CA HIS A 190 10.60 14.04 7.06
C HIS A 190 9.92 14.07 5.69
N PHE A 191 10.65 13.69 4.64
CA PHE A 191 10.17 13.70 3.26
C PHE A 191 10.28 12.32 2.63
N TYR A 192 9.24 11.91 1.91
CA TYR A 192 9.25 10.70 1.09
C TYR A 192 9.25 11.09 -0.38
N LEU A 193 10.30 10.69 -1.09
CA LEU A 193 10.57 11.07 -2.47
C LEU A 193 10.39 9.88 -3.38
N TYR A 194 9.42 9.94 -4.29
CA TYR A 194 9.21 8.89 -5.29
C TYR A 194 9.91 9.26 -6.60
N VAL A 195 10.74 8.35 -7.11
CA VAL A 195 11.61 8.59 -8.27
C VAL A 195 11.44 7.47 -9.28
N LYS A 196 11.05 7.85 -10.51
CA LYS A 196 11.11 6.98 -11.68
C LYS A 196 12.40 7.24 -12.47
N ASP A 197 12.50 8.43 -13.03
CA ASP A 197 13.61 8.90 -13.86
C ASP A 197 14.06 10.28 -13.37
N MET A 198 15.36 10.55 -13.44
CA MET A 198 15.94 11.79 -12.93
C MET A 198 17.31 12.08 -13.53
N ASP A 199 17.65 13.37 -13.63
CA ASP A 199 19.01 13.80 -13.94
C ASP A 199 19.99 13.57 -12.78
N ASP A 200 21.27 13.38 -13.12
CA ASP A 200 22.34 13.09 -12.16
C ASP A 200 22.50 14.15 -11.07
N TYR A 201 22.23 15.42 -11.39
CA TYR A 201 22.42 16.51 -10.45
C TYR A 201 21.30 16.54 -9.40
N THR A 202 20.03 16.38 -9.82
CA THR A 202 18.92 16.23 -8.87
C THR A 202 19.09 14.95 -8.03
N LEU A 203 19.59 13.85 -8.61
CA LEU A 203 19.88 12.63 -7.84
C LEU A 203 20.95 12.87 -6.75
N LYS A 204 22.00 13.64 -7.07
CA LYS A 204 23.03 14.01 -6.10
C LYS A 204 22.45 14.81 -4.93
N LEU A 205 21.53 15.73 -5.21
CA LEU A 205 20.83 16.49 -4.17
C LEU A 205 19.98 15.59 -3.27
N ILE A 206 19.21 14.67 -3.86
CA ILE A 206 18.39 13.73 -3.09
C ILE A 206 19.25 12.90 -2.15
N LYS A 207 20.38 12.37 -2.64
CA LYS A 207 21.32 11.62 -1.81
C LYS A 207 21.78 12.41 -0.58
N HIS A 208 22.03 13.71 -0.72
CA HIS A 208 22.38 14.56 0.42
C HIS A 208 21.27 14.64 1.49
N TYR A 209 20.01 14.75 1.07
CA TYR A 209 18.87 14.74 2.00
C TYR A 209 18.63 13.36 2.63
N VAL A 210 18.90 12.29 1.90
CA VAL A 210 18.82 10.92 2.42
C VAL A 210 19.92 10.67 3.46
N GLU A 211 21.17 11.02 3.15
CA GLU A 211 22.32 10.86 4.05
C GLU A 211 22.17 11.66 5.36
N SER A 212 21.49 12.82 5.31
CA SER A 212 21.19 13.63 6.49
C SER A 212 19.95 13.17 7.26
N GLY A 213 19.24 12.13 6.79
CA GLY A 213 18.02 11.60 7.42
C GLY A 213 16.79 12.49 7.25
N VAL A 214 16.87 13.53 6.42
CA VAL A 214 15.78 14.46 6.11
C VAL A 214 14.76 13.81 5.18
N ALA A 215 15.22 12.94 4.27
CA ALA A 215 14.37 12.29 3.30
C ALA A 215 14.65 10.79 3.21
N GLU A 216 13.65 10.05 2.71
CA GLU A 216 13.78 8.70 2.18
C GLU A 216 13.41 8.73 0.70
N VAL A 217 14.11 7.93 -0.11
CA VAL A 217 13.88 7.84 -1.55
C VAL A 217 13.36 6.46 -1.94
N ILE A 218 12.30 6.48 -2.71
CA ILE A 218 11.58 5.34 -3.26
C ILE A 218 11.82 5.32 -4.76
N PHE A 219 12.51 4.30 -5.27
CA PHE A 219 12.68 4.13 -6.73
C PHE A 219 11.61 3.20 -7.29
N PHE A 220 10.91 3.63 -8.35
CA PHE A 220 10.00 2.75 -9.08
C PHE A 220 10.77 1.71 -9.92
N ARG A 221 10.16 0.53 -10.08
CA ARG A 221 10.73 -0.57 -10.85
C ARG A 221 10.84 -0.18 -12.34
N LYS A 222 11.90 -0.63 -13.00
CA LYS A 222 12.07 -0.49 -14.47
C LYS A 222 11.35 -1.58 -15.24
N ASP A 223 11.10 -2.72 -14.58
CA ASP A 223 10.40 -3.86 -15.16
C ASP A 223 8.90 -3.53 -15.15
N ASN A 224 8.24 -3.59 -16.32
CA ASN A 224 6.87 -3.07 -16.59
C ASN A 224 6.74 -1.54 -16.62
N ASP A 225 7.75 -0.87 -17.19
CA ASP A 225 7.78 0.59 -17.30
C ASP A 225 6.49 1.19 -17.91
N ARG A 226 5.98 2.22 -17.24
CA ARG A 226 4.81 3.01 -17.65
C ARG A 226 5.24 4.43 -17.97
N PRO A 227 4.52 5.15 -18.87
CA PRO A 227 4.73 6.58 -19.02
C PRO A 227 4.69 7.29 -17.67
N GLY A 228 5.61 8.22 -17.41
CA GLY A 228 5.81 8.83 -16.09
C GLY A 228 4.54 9.36 -15.42
N LEU A 229 3.62 9.93 -16.20
CA LEU A 229 2.33 10.44 -15.73
C LEU A 229 1.46 9.36 -15.04
N GLU A 230 1.56 8.10 -15.46
CA GLU A 230 0.73 7.02 -14.91
C GLU A 230 1.18 6.59 -13.51
N TRP A 231 2.41 6.93 -13.10
CA TRP A 231 2.88 6.70 -11.73
C TRP A 231 2.25 7.65 -10.72
N GLN A 232 1.81 8.84 -11.14
CA GLN A 232 1.06 9.75 -10.27
C GLN A 232 -0.25 9.11 -9.76
N LEU A 233 -0.85 8.21 -10.56
CA LEU A 233 -2.08 7.53 -10.18
C LEU A 233 -1.86 6.54 -9.03
N VAL A 234 -0.76 5.78 -9.08
CA VAL A 234 -0.37 4.82 -8.03
C VAL A 234 -0.12 5.52 -6.70
N GLU A 235 0.47 6.71 -6.74
CA GLU A 235 0.71 7.51 -5.55
C GLU A 235 -0.58 8.12 -4.99
N THR A 236 -1.47 8.69 -5.81
CA THR A 236 -2.73 9.27 -5.29
C THR A 236 -3.58 8.26 -4.52
N GLU A 237 -3.52 6.97 -4.88
CA GLU A 237 -4.22 5.90 -4.17
C GLU A 237 -3.44 5.33 -2.97
N ALA A 238 -2.13 5.58 -2.88
CA ALA A 238 -1.31 5.28 -1.69
C ALA A 238 -1.39 6.41 -0.64
N ASP A 239 -1.39 7.67 -1.07
CA ASP A 239 -1.48 8.86 -0.22
C ASP A 239 -2.87 9.00 0.43
N ALA A 240 -3.94 8.71 -0.32
CA ALA A 240 -5.31 8.63 0.23
C ALA A 240 -5.47 7.58 1.36
N ARG A 241 -4.51 6.66 1.49
CA ARG A 241 -4.47 5.61 2.53
C ARG A 241 -3.48 5.91 3.66
N GLY A 242 -2.88 7.10 3.68
CA GLY A 242 -1.87 7.48 4.67
C GLY A 242 -0.56 6.69 4.52
N ALA A 243 -0.29 6.10 3.36
CA ALA A 243 0.88 5.26 3.13
C ALA A 243 2.10 6.07 2.67
N CYS A 244 2.29 7.25 3.26
CA CYS A 244 3.47 8.06 2.99
C CYS A 244 4.75 7.27 3.33
N GLY A 245 5.55 6.93 2.31
CA GLY A 245 6.91 6.42 2.46
C GLY A 245 7.17 4.94 2.29
N GLU A 246 6.16 4.07 2.41
CA GLU A 246 6.45 2.64 2.60
C GLU A 246 5.92 1.74 1.49
N ALA A 247 5.32 2.32 0.43
CA ALA A 247 5.07 1.59 -0.82
C ALA A 247 6.37 1.05 -1.46
N ALA A 248 7.53 1.56 -1.05
CA ALA A 248 8.83 1.12 -1.56
C ALA A 248 9.51 0.03 -0.74
N VAL A 249 9.29 0.01 0.57
CA VAL A 249 10.07 -0.83 1.48
C VAL A 249 9.81 -2.30 1.15
N GLY A 250 8.55 -2.66 0.82
CA GLY A 250 8.19 -3.99 0.34
C GLY A 250 8.79 -4.38 -1.02
N ALA A 251 9.11 -3.41 -1.88
CA ALA A 251 9.69 -3.66 -3.20
C ALA A 251 11.21 -3.92 -3.15
N TYR A 252 11.91 -3.47 -2.10
CA TYR A 252 13.37 -3.61 -1.96
C TYR A 252 13.77 -4.88 -1.17
N GLU A 253 12.93 -5.37 -0.25
CA GLU A 253 13.20 -6.56 0.57
C GLU A 253 12.95 -7.91 -0.14
N SER A 254 12.42 -7.89 -1.36
CA SER A 254 12.08 -9.10 -2.14
C SER A 254 13.25 -9.69 -2.97
N ARG A 255 14.50 -9.27 -2.75
CA ARG A 255 15.68 -9.94 -3.35
C ARG A 255 16.55 -10.64 -2.31
N PRO A 256 16.79 -11.97 -2.40
CA PRO A 256 17.94 -12.56 -1.74
C PRO A 256 19.20 -11.90 -2.32
N LEU A 257 20.13 -11.52 -1.45
CA LEU A 257 21.47 -11.08 -1.82
C LEU A 257 22.09 -12.15 -2.74
N ALA A 258 22.11 -11.88 -4.04
CA ALA A 258 22.90 -12.66 -4.98
C ALA A 258 24.37 -12.44 -4.60
N THR A 259 24.96 -13.41 -3.92
CA THR A 259 26.41 -13.47 -3.72
C THR A 259 27.04 -13.61 -5.09
N SER A 260 27.76 -12.58 -5.50
CA SER A 260 28.66 -12.65 -6.65
C SER A 260 29.86 -13.51 -6.27
N SER A 261 30.08 -14.56 -7.05
CA SER A 261 31.34 -15.30 -7.16
C SER A 261 31.83 -15.18 -8.59
#